data_AF-A0A6B9LW52-F1
#
_entry.id   AF-A0A6B9LW52-F1
#
_cell.length_a   1.000
_cell.length_b   1.000
_cell.length_c   1.000
_cell.angle_alpha   90.00
_cell.angle_beta   90.00
_cell.angle_gamma   90.00
#
_symmetry.space_group_name_H-M   'P 1'
#
loop_
_entity.id
_entity.type
_entity.pdbx_description
1 polymer ?
#
loop_
_entity_poly.entity_id
_entity_poly.type
_entity_poly.pdbx_seq_one_letter_code
_entity_poly.pdbx_strand_id
1 'polypeptide(L)'
;LESESLIRKSLDMGCDLVGGVDPATRENNVEGSLDLCFKLAKEYDVDIDYHIHDIGTVGVYSINRLAQKTIENGYKGRVTTSHAWCFADAPSEWLD
;
A
#
# COMPACT_ATOMS: atom_id res chain seq x y z
N LEU A 1 4.13 13.73 -8.15
CA LEU A 1 5.12 13.87 -9.25
C LEU A 1 6.55 13.85 -8.71
N GLU A 2 6.91 14.67 -7.72
CA GLU A 2 8.27 14.64 -7.16
C GLU A 2 8.59 13.33 -6.43
N SER A 3 7.74 12.88 -5.51
CA SER A 3 7.93 11.62 -4.75
C SER A 3 8.13 10.42 -5.67
N GLU A 4 7.33 10.30 -6.74
CA GLU A 4 7.50 9.23 -7.74
C GLU A 4 8.91 9.23 -8.35
N SER A 5 9.41 10.39 -8.75
CA SER A 5 10.74 10.50 -9.36
C SER A 5 11.87 10.17 -8.38
N LEU A 6 11.71 10.50 -7.09
CA LEU A 6 12.68 10.20 -6.05
C LEU A 6 12.66 8.72 -5.65
N ILE A 7 11.49 8.10 -5.60
CA ILE A 7 11.37 6.65 -5.37
C ILE A 7 11.99 5.87 -6.51
N ARG A 8 11.78 6.26 -7.78
CA ARG A 8 12.48 5.64 -8.92
C ARG A 8 14.00 5.68 -8.74
N LYS A 9 14.56 6.84 -8.36
CA LYS A 9 16.00 6.96 -8.07
C LYS A 9 16.43 6.10 -6.89
N SER A 10 15.61 5.99 -5.84
CA SER A 10 15.94 5.19 -4.66
C SER A 10 15.95 3.68 -4.98
N LEU A 11 15.00 3.23 -5.80
CA LEU A 11 14.96 1.85 -6.30
C LEU A 11 16.14 1.57 -7.25
N ASP A 12 16.50 2.51 -8.13
CA ASP A 12 17.69 2.42 -8.99
C ASP A 12 19.00 2.37 -8.16
N MET A 13 19.01 3.00 -6.98
CA MET A 13 20.12 2.93 -6.01
C MET A 13 20.16 1.63 -5.20
N GLY A 14 19.16 0.75 -5.34
CA GLY A 14 19.15 -0.58 -4.73
C GLY A 14 18.34 -0.73 -3.45
N CYS A 15 17.33 0.10 -3.19
CA CYS A 15 16.34 -0.18 -2.14
C CYS A 15 15.60 -1.50 -2.41
N ASP A 16 15.44 -2.33 -1.38
CA ASP A 16 14.90 -3.70 -1.51
C ASP A 16 13.37 -3.78 -1.65
N LEU A 17 12.64 -2.77 -1.15
CA LEU A 17 11.18 -2.68 -1.18
C LEU A 17 10.72 -1.25 -1.50
N VAL A 18 9.47 -1.11 -1.94
CA VAL A 18 8.78 0.18 -2.08
C VAL A 18 7.57 0.26 -1.15
N GLY A 19 7.24 1.48 -0.71
CA GLY A 19 6.13 1.70 0.21
C GLY A 19 5.45 3.05 0.02
N GLY A 20 4.34 3.22 0.72
CA GLY A 20 3.58 4.47 0.81
C GLY A 20 2.96 4.63 2.19
N VAL A 21 2.09 5.64 2.34
CA VAL A 21 1.42 5.95 3.61
C VAL A 21 -0.04 6.32 3.38
N ASP A 22 -0.93 5.80 4.21
CA ASP A 22 -2.35 6.18 4.36
C ASP A 22 -3.05 6.60 3.05
N PRO A 23 -3.42 5.63 2.19
CA PRO A 23 -4.03 5.89 0.89
C PRO A 23 -5.28 6.77 0.93
N ALA A 24 -6.00 6.76 2.06
CA ALA A 24 -7.23 7.53 2.24
C ALA A 24 -6.98 8.89 2.89
N THR A 25 -6.50 8.97 4.14
CA THR A 25 -6.43 10.26 4.84
C THR A 25 -5.26 11.13 4.39
N ARG A 26 -4.14 10.53 3.98
CA ARG A 26 -2.95 11.27 3.54
C ARG A 26 -2.97 11.56 2.05
N GLU A 27 -3.21 10.55 1.23
CA GLU A 27 -3.16 10.71 -0.23
C GLU A 27 -4.50 11.20 -0.81
N ASN A 28 -5.60 11.07 -0.06
CA ASN A 28 -6.96 11.38 -0.52
C ASN A 28 -7.32 10.74 -1.87
N ASN A 29 -6.66 9.63 -2.20
CA ASN A 29 -6.79 8.91 -3.46
C ASN A 29 -6.27 7.48 -3.30
N VAL A 30 -7.12 6.61 -2.75
CA VAL A 30 -6.79 5.21 -2.44
C VAL A 30 -6.32 4.46 -3.69
N GLU A 31 -7.09 4.52 -4.78
CA GLU A 31 -6.76 3.79 -5.99
C GLU A 31 -5.46 4.31 -6.62
N GLY A 32 -5.34 5.63 -6.78
CA GLY A 32 -4.19 6.23 -7.45
C GLY A 32 -2.86 6.01 -6.73
N SER A 33 -2.85 6.11 -5.40
CA SER A 33 -1.64 5.88 -4.59
C SER A 33 -1.23 4.41 -4.56
N LEU A 34 -2.18 3.48 -4.44
CA LEU A 34 -1.91 2.05 -4.50
C LEU A 34 -1.43 1.62 -5.90
N ASP A 35 -2.11 2.07 -6.97
CA ASP A 35 -1.74 1.74 -8.35
C ASP A 35 -0.35 2.25 -8.72
N LEU A 36 0.00 3.45 -8.26
CA LEU A 36 1.34 3.98 -8.44
C LEU A 36 2.40 3.13 -7.72
N CYS A 37 2.11 2.69 -6.49
CA CYS A 37 3.03 1.84 -5.72
C CYS A 37 3.25 0.49 -6.42
N PHE A 38 2.18 -0.18 -6.88
CA PHE A 38 2.31 -1.42 -7.67
C PHE A 38 3.05 -1.22 -8.99
N LYS A 39 2.84 -0.10 -9.68
CA LYS A 39 3.57 0.23 -10.91
C LYS A 39 5.08 0.29 -10.62
N LEU A 40 5.48 1.03 -9.58
CA LEU A 40 6.89 1.15 -9.19
C LEU A 40 7.47 -0.19 -8.74
N ALA A 41 6.71 -0.98 -7.97
CA ALA A 41 7.13 -2.31 -7.55
C ALA A 41 7.43 -3.23 -8.74
N LYS A 42 6.58 -3.22 -9.77
CA LYS A 42 6.72 -4.05 -10.98
C LYS A 42 7.87 -3.60 -11.89
N GLU A 43 8.09 -2.29 -12.00
CA GLU A 43 9.18 -1.76 -12.82
C GLU A 43 10.56 -2.19 -12.32
N TYR A 44 10.72 -2.41 -11.01
CA TYR A 44 11.99 -2.77 -10.37
C TYR A 44 12.00 -4.19 -9.77
N ASP A 45 10.93 -4.97 -9.93
CA ASP A 45 10.76 -6.32 -9.37
C ASP A 45 10.99 -6.44 -7.85
N VAL A 46 10.57 -5.42 -7.11
CA VAL A 46 10.69 -5.37 -5.63
C VAL A 46 9.37 -5.69 -4.93
N ASP A 47 9.44 -6.06 -3.66
CA ASP A 47 8.28 -6.27 -2.78
C ASP A 47 7.72 -4.94 -2.25
N ILE A 48 6.53 -4.98 -1.64
CA ILE A 48 5.83 -3.80 -1.10
C ILE A 48 5.70 -3.89 0.42
N ASP A 49 5.98 -2.80 1.13
CA ASP A 49 5.58 -2.60 2.54
C ASP A 49 4.85 -1.26 2.68
N TYR A 50 3.56 -1.30 3.03
CA TYR A 50 2.70 -0.12 3.06
C TYR A 50 2.34 0.27 4.50
N HIS A 51 2.55 1.54 4.86
CA HIS A 51 2.12 2.06 6.15
C HIS A 51 0.64 2.47 6.11
N ILE A 52 -0.21 1.75 6.84
CA ILE A 52 -1.63 2.07 6.98
C ILE A 52 -1.94 2.23 8.48
N HIS A 53 -1.96 3.49 8.92
CA HIS A 53 -2.33 3.93 10.26
C HIS A 53 -3.81 4.29 10.36
N ASP A 54 -4.45 4.58 9.21
CA ASP A 54 -5.87 4.89 9.13
C ASP A 54 -6.69 3.90 9.97
N ILE A 55 -7.51 4.44 10.87
CA ILE A 55 -8.29 3.68 11.86
C ILE A 55 -9.66 3.27 11.31
N GLY A 56 -10.35 2.38 12.02
CA GLY A 56 -11.72 1.98 11.73
C GLY A 56 -11.94 1.46 10.30
N THR A 57 -13.13 1.69 9.77
CA THR A 57 -13.56 1.11 8.49
C THR A 57 -12.77 1.62 7.28
N VAL A 58 -12.24 2.85 7.33
CA VAL A 58 -11.45 3.42 6.23
C VAL A 58 -10.06 2.76 6.13
N GLY A 59 -9.45 2.40 7.26
CA GLY A 59 -8.22 1.61 7.27
C GLY A 59 -8.46 0.21 6.71
N VAL A 60 -9.51 -0.47 7.17
CA VAL A 60 -9.88 -1.80 6.67
C VAL A 60 -10.17 -1.78 5.17
N TYR A 61 -10.94 -0.79 4.69
CA TYR A 61 -11.17 -0.58 3.25
C TYR A 61 -9.86 -0.46 2.49
N SER A 62 -8.92 0.36 2.97
CA SER A 62 -7.62 0.59 2.31
C SER A 62 -6.77 -0.68 2.26
N ILE A 63 -6.75 -1.47 3.34
CA ILE A 63 -6.07 -2.78 3.38
C ILE A 63 -6.73 -3.77 2.42
N ASN A 64 -8.06 -3.83 2.39
CA ASN A 64 -8.79 -4.71 1.47
C ASN A 64 -8.52 -4.35 -0.01
N ARG A 65 -8.44 -3.05 -0.33
CA ARG A 65 -8.03 -2.59 -1.66
C ARG A 65 -6.59 -2.98 -1.98
N LEU A 66 -5.65 -2.83 -1.05
CA LEU A 66 -4.26 -3.27 -1.20
C LEU A 66 -4.18 -4.80 -1.44
N ALA A 67 -4.90 -5.60 -0.65
CA ALA A 67 -4.95 -7.05 -0.81
C ALA A 67 -5.57 -7.47 -2.15
N GLN A 68 -6.65 -6.83 -2.57
CA GLN A 68 -7.27 -7.10 -3.87
C GLN A 68 -6.34 -6.76 -5.04
N LYS A 69 -5.68 -5.60 -5.01
CA LYS A 69 -4.68 -5.21 -6.02
C LYS A 69 -3.44 -6.12 -6.00
N THR A 70 -3.08 -6.66 -4.85
CA THR A 70 -2.02 -7.68 -4.72
C THR A 70 -2.35 -8.90 -5.58
N ILE A 71 -3.60 -9.37 -5.55
CA ILE A 71 -4.07 -10.49 -6.37
C ILE A 71 -4.07 -10.11 -7.85
N GLU A 72 -4.63 -8.95 -8.19
CA GLU A 72 -4.73 -8.45 -9.58
C GLU A 72 -3.37 -8.29 -10.25
N ASN A 73 -2.34 -7.92 -9.48
CA ASN A 73 -0.98 -7.72 -10.00
C ASN A 73 -0.10 -8.97 -9.95
N GLY A 74 -0.59 -10.10 -9.43
CA GLY A 74 0.21 -11.32 -9.27
C GLY A 74 1.28 -11.24 -8.17
N TYR A 75 1.06 -10.39 -7.16
CA TYR A 75 2.01 -10.09 -6.09
C TYR A 75 1.73 -10.87 -4.79
N LYS A 76 1.00 -11.99 -4.87
CA LYS A 76 0.67 -12.81 -3.69
C LYS A 76 1.95 -13.18 -2.92
N GLY A 77 1.99 -12.84 -1.63
CA GLY A 77 3.15 -13.09 -0.76
C GLY A 77 4.27 -12.04 -0.83
N ARG A 78 4.11 -10.97 -1.62
CA ARG A 78 5.11 -9.90 -1.84
C ARG A 78 4.67 -8.54 -1.31
N VAL A 79 3.66 -8.52 -0.43
CA VAL A 79 3.05 -7.30 0.10
C VAL A 79 2.85 -7.43 1.61
N THR A 80 3.38 -6.47 2.34
CA THR A 80 3.25 -6.31 3.79
C THR A 80 2.44 -5.06 4.11
N THR A 81 1.57 -5.14 5.11
CA THR A 81 0.89 -3.97 5.69
C THR A 81 1.49 -3.71 7.07
N SER A 82 2.16 -2.58 7.23
CA SER A 82 2.66 -2.10 8.51
C SER A 82 1.54 -1.44 9.32
N HIS A 83 1.55 -1.69 10.63
CA HIS A 83 0.61 -1.18 11.65
C HIS A 83 -0.76 -1.86 11.66
N ALA A 84 -1.58 -1.61 10.63
CA ALA A 84 -2.96 -2.12 10.54
C ALA A 84 -3.81 -1.85 11.81
N TRP A 85 -3.69 -0.64 12.38
CA TRP A 85 -4.38 -0.27 13.63
C TRP A 85 -5.89 -0.34 13.53
N CYS A 86 -6.46 -0.19 12.32
CA CYS A 86 -7.89 -0.35 12.08
C CYS A 86 -8.49 -1.67 12.56
N PHE A 87 -7.70 -2.75 12.64
CA PHE A 87 -8.19 -4.02 13.17
C PHE A 87 -8.51 -3.97 14.67
N ALA A 88 -8.01 -2.96 15.39
CA ALA A 88 -8.29 -2.78 16.80
C ALA A 88 -9.62 -2.07 17.08
N ASP A 89 -10.11 -1.21 16.16
CA ASP A 89 -11.26 -0.33 16.41
C ASP A 89 -12.34 -0.38 15.32
N ALA A 90 -12.13 -1.10 14.21
CA ALA A 90 -13.17 -1.34 13.22
C ALA A 90 -14.26 -2.27 13.78
N PRO A 91 -15.54 -2.07 13.39
CA PRO A 91 -16.61 -3.02 13.69
C PRO A 91 -16.31 -4.40 13.13
N SER A 92 -16.68 -5.46 13.86
CA SER A 92 -16.37 -6.84 13.48
C SER A 92 -16.89 -7.22 12.09
N GLU A 93 -18.01 -6.66 11.67
CA GLU A 93 -18.61 -6.90 10.35
C GLU A 93 -17.76 -6.42 9.17
N TRP A 94 -16.69 -5.65 9.43
CA TRP A 94 -15.71 -5.24 8.42
C TRP A 94 -14.49 -6.17 8.36
N LEU A 95 -14.31 -7.07 9.33
CA LEU A 95 -13.12 -7.92 9.47
C LEU A 95 -13.30 -9.34 8.93
N ASP A 96 -14.54 -9.70 8.57
CA ASP A 96 -14.91 -10.98 7.94
C ASP A 96 -14.64 -10.99 6.43
#